data_AF-A0A7W5CKY3-F1
#
_entry.id   AF-A0A7W5CKY3-F1
#
_cell.length_a   1.000
_cell.length_b   1.000
_cell.length_c   1.000
_cell.angle_alpha   90.00
_cell.angle_beta   90.00
_cell.angle_gamma   90.00
#
_symmetry.space_group_name_H-M   'P 1'
#
loop_
_entity.id
_entity.type
_entity.pdbx_description
1 polymer ?
#
loop_
_entity_poly.entity_id
_entity_poly.type
_entity_poly.pdbx_seq_one_letter_code
_entity_poly.pdbx_strand_id
1 'polypeptide(L)'
;MPDTEYDDQGRIIGQGLTLRPTRHRFTVAGEELYTWCALDTLIFPTLIGRPARIESVSPASGDTIRVTVDPTAGVTSVEPITAVVSLVDPGNLPSIRSSFCNQVHYFTSPEDAGGWLAEHPEGRVLSVAEAFGLGRNLLPETLARPVSGTGDGSYRGPDACC
;
A
#
# COMPACT_ATOMS: atom_id res chain seq x y z
N MET A 1 10.22 14.66 6.47
CA MET A 1 9.16 13.70 6.86
C MET A 1 9.80 12.72 7.83
N PRO A 2 9.32 12.59 9.08
CA PRO A 2 10.03 11.85 10.13
C PRO A 2 10.18 10.35 9.82
N ASP A 3 9.38 9.83 8.90
CA ASP A 3 9.21 8.41 8.64
C ASP A 3 9.90 7.92 7.37
N THR A 4 10.65 8.75 6.63
CA THR A 4 11.32 8.31 5.39
C THR A 4 12.58 7.49 5.70
N GLU A 5 12.76 6.37 4.99
CA GLU A 5 13.94 5.52 5.12
C GLU A 5 15.01 5.91 4.12
N TYR A 6 16.25 5.99 4.59
CA TYR A 6 17.42 6.34 3.78
C TYR A 6 18.48 5.24 3.87
N ASP A 7 19.28 5.08 2.81
CA ASP A 7 20.50 4.28 2.85
C ASP A 7 21.70 5.08 3.39
N ASP A 8 22.87 4.43 3.45
CA ASP A 8 24.11 5.02 3.96
C ASP A 8 24.62 6.20 3.13
N GLN A 9 24.09 6.38 1.91
CA GLN A 9 24.41 7.49 1.01
C GLN A 9 23.39 8.63 1.10
N GLY A 10 22.39 8.52 1.99
CA GLY A 10 21.32 9.50 2.14
C GLY A 10 20.28 9.47 1.02
N ARG A 11 20.21 8.39 0.23
CA ARG A 11 19.18 8.21 -0.81
C ARG A 11 17.93 7.61 -0.19
N ILE A 12 16.75 8.00 -0.69
CA ILE A 12 15.47 7.46 -0.23
C ILE A 12 15.35 6.01 -0.68
N ILE A 13 15.08 5.12 0.27
CA ILE A 13 14.84 3.69 0.03
C ILE A 13 13.50 3.22 0.56
N GLY A 14 12.75 4.07 1.27
CA GLY A 14 11.44 3.69 1.80
C GLY A 14 10.54 4.85 2.17
N GLN A 15 9.29 4.80 1.68
CA GLN A 15 8.19 5.68 2.06
C GLN A 15 6.86 4.94 1.82
N GLY A 16 6.40 4.15 2.78
CA GLY A 16 5.31 3.17 2.63
C GLY A 16 5.72 1.95 1.82
N LEU A 17 6.23 2.16 0.61
CA LEU A 17 6.93 1.18 -0.22
C LEU A 17 8.44 1.29 0.06
N THR A 18 9.13 0.17 0.27
CA THR A 18 10.52 0.14 0.73
C THR A 18 11.34 -1.00 0.13
N LEU A 19 12.66 -0.76 0.04
CA LEU A 19 13.67 -1.76 -0.31
C LEU A 19 14.09 -2.62 0.88
N ARG A 20 13.74 -2.23 2.11
CA ARG A 20 14.07 -2.99 3.32
C ARG A 20 13.08 -4.12 3.51
N PRO A 21 13.54 -5.36 3.74
CA PRO A 21 12.65 -6.48 3.99
C PRO A 21 11.66 -6.20 5.14
N THR A 22 10.38 -6.42 4.85
CA THR A 22 9.30 -6.47 5.83
C THR A 22 8.57 -7.80 5.69
N ARG A 23 7.58 -8.03 6.55
CA ARG A 23 6.67 -9.18 6.44
C ARG A 23 5.78 -9.15 5.20
N HIS A 24 5.64 -7.98 4.56
CA HIS A 24 4.75 -7.74 3.43
C HIS A 24 5.58 -7.64 2.15
N ARG A 25 5.84 -8.80 1.52
CA ARG A 25 6.49 -8.87 0.22
C ARG A 25 5.56 -8.35 -0.85
N PHE A 26 6.08 -7.50 -1.71
CA PHE A 26 5.32 -6.79 -2.73
C PHE A 26 6.06 -6.88 -4.06
N THR A 27 5.58 -7.74 -4.97
CA THR A 27 6.17 -7.89 -6.30
C THR A 27 5.35 -7.11 -7.32
N VAL A 28 5.99 -6.18 -8.03
CA VAL A 28 5.36 -5.34 -9.06
C VAL A 28 6.29 -5.21 -10.25
N ALA A 29 5.76 -5.35 -11.47
CA ALA A 29 6.54 -5.23 -12.71
C ALA A 29 7.82 -6.10 -12.77
N GLY A 30 7.85 -7.23 -12.06
CA GLY A 30 9.01 -8.14 -12.00
C GLY A 30 10.01 -7.83 -10.88
N GLU A 31 9.84 -6.72 -10.17
CA GLU A 31 10.69 -6.31 -9.05
C GLU A 31 10.08 -6.74 -7.72
N GLU A 32 10.88 -7.31 -6.83
CA GLU A 32 10.49 -7.60 -5.45
C GLU A 32 10.84 -6.40 -4.55
N LEU A 33 9.82 -5.87 -3.90
CA LEU A 33 9.88 -4.78 -2.93
C LEU A 33 9.12 -5.21 -1.67
N TYR A 34 9.00 -4.28 -0.73
CA TYR A 34 8.29 -4.49 0.52
C TYR A 34 7.43 -3.29 0.86
N THR A 35 6.45 -3.48 1.72
CA THR A 35 5.59 -2.39 2.23
C THR A 35 5.55 -2.37 3.74
N TRP A 36 5.20 -1.23 4.34
CA TRP A 36 5.20 -1.08 5.79
C TRP A 36 3.99 -1.74 6.48
N CYS A 37 2.84 -1.82 5.83
CA CYS A 37 1.65 -2.48 6.40
C CYS A 37 0.79 -3.19 5.35
N ALA A 38 -0.22 -3.95 5.82
CA ALA A 38 -1.16 -4.63 4.94
C ALA A 38 -1.94 -3.67 4.03
N LEU A 39 -2.34 -2.49 4.51
CA LEU A 39 -3.10 -1.53 3.68
C LEU A 39 -2.26 -0.93 2.55
N ASP A 40 -0.97 -0.65 2.80
CA ASP A 40 -0.04 -0.17 1.78
C ASP A 40 0.02 -1.12 0.58
N THR A 41 0.03 -2.43 0.82
CA THR A 41 0.01 -3.46 -0.24
C THR A 41 -1.18 -3.34 -1.18
N LEU A 42 -2.30 -2.79 -0.69
CA LEU A 42 -3.55 -2.66 -1.43
C LEU A 42 -3.62 -1.32 -2.18
N ILE A 43 -2.95 -0.28 -1.69
CA ILE A 43 -2.99 1.08 -2.25
C ILE A 43 -1.96 1.27 -3.36
N PHE A 44 -0.73 0.80 -3.15
CA PHE A 44 0.37 1.03 -4.09
C PHE A 44 0.15 0.52 -5.51
N PRO A 45 -0.55 -0.61 -5.77
CA PRO A 45 -0.83 -1.05 -7.14
C PRO A 45 -1.58 0.01 -7.97
N THR A 46 -2.56 0.68 -7.37
CA THR A 46 -3.31 1.77 -8.00
C THR A 46 -2.43 3.00 -8.26
N LEU A 47 -1.58 3.37 -7.30
CA LEU A 47 -0.66 4.50 -7.44
C LEU A 47 0.43 4.26 -8.50
N ILE A 48 0.96 3.04 -8.57
CA ILE A 48 1.99 2.64 -9.54
C ILE A 48 1.37 2.40 -10.92
N GLY A 49 0.08 2.12 -10.99
CA GLY A 49 -0.62 1.77 -12.23
C GLY A 49 -0.21 0.40 -12.78
N ARG A 50 0.19 -0.53 -11.90
CA ARG A 50 0.64 -1.87 -12.26
C ARG A 50 0.05 -2.91 -11.29
N PRO A 51 -0.30 -4.12 -11.76
CA PRO A 51 -0.70 -5.19 -10.88
C PRO A 51 0.44 -5.59 -9.95
N ALA A 52 0.10 -5.97 -8.72
CA ALA A 52 1.05 -6.49 -7.75
C ALA A 52 0.62 -7.85 -7.20
N ARG A 53 1.62 -8.69 -6.93
CA ARG A 53 1.48 -9.91 -6.14
C ARG A 53 2.05 -9.67 -4.75
N ILE A 54 1.31 -10.07 -3.74
CA ILE A 54 1.62 -9.83 -2.34
C ILE A 54 1.71 -11.15 -1.61
N GLU A 55 2.74 -11.30 -0.80
CA GLU A 55 2.85 -12.39 0.17
C GLU A 55 3.09 -11.80 1.56
N SER A 56 2.30 -12.25 2.53
CA SER A 56 2.39 -11.84 3.91
C SER A 56 2.22 -13.04 4.83
N VAL A 57 2.47 -12.85 6.12
CA VAL A 57 2.19 -13.85 7.15
C VAL A 57 1.21 -13.28 8.17
N SER A 58 0.37 -14.13 8.75
CA SER A 58 -0.44 -13.76 9.92
C SER A 58 0.49 -13.59 11.14
N PRO A 59 0.33 -12.52 11.94
CA PRO A 59 1.10 -12.40 13.19
C PRO A 59 0.61 -13.35 14.28
N ALA A 60 -0.62 -13.88 14.17
CA ALA A 60 -1.21 -14.79 15.15
C ALA A 60 -0.84 -16.24 14.88
N SER A 61 -1.10 -16.74 13.67
CA SER A 61 -0.83 -18.13 13.28
C SER A 61 0.54 -18.35 12.64
N GLY A 62 1.14 -17.31 12.05
CA GLY A 62 2.35 -17.44 11.21
C GLY A 62 2.08 -17.96 9.80
N ASP A 63 0.82 -18.31 9.49
CA ASP A 63 0.42 -18.85 8.20
C ASP A 63 0.51 -17.81 7.08
N THR A 64 0.76 -18.28 5.86
CA THR A 64 0.94 -17.42 4.68
C THR A 64 -0.39 -16.93 4.12
N ILE A 65 -0.42 -15.65 3.75
CA ILE A 65 -1.50 -15.01 2.99
C ILE A 65 -0.93 -14.52 1.66
N ARG A 66 -1.62 -14.81 0.56
CA ARG A 66 -1.30 -14.33 -0.79
C ARG A 66 -2.45 -13.51 -1.35
N VAL A 67 -2.12 -12.36 -1.92
CA VAL A 67 -3.09 -11.46 -2.53
C VAL A 67 -2.57 -11.03 -3.90
N THR A 68 -3.47 -10.92 -4.88
CA THR A 68 -3.20 -10.24 -6.14
C THR A 68 -4.12 -9.05 -6.30
N VAL A 69 -3.54 -7.89 -6.59
CA VAL A 69 -4.29 -6.64 -6.79
C VAL A 69 -3.97 -6.10 -8.17
N ASP A 70 -5.01 -5.83 -8.94
CA ASP A 70 -4.95 -5.11 -10.20
C ASP A 70 -5.40 -3.65 -9.97
N PRO A 71 -4.71 -2.65 -10.57
CA PRO A 71 -5.07 -1.24 -10.39
C PRO A 71 -6.49 -0.89 -10.84
N THR A 72 -7.06 -1.64 -11.80
CA THR A 72 -8.38 -1.37 -12.39
C THR A 72 -9.43 -2.35 -11.88
N ALA A 73 -9.15 -3.65 -11.97
CA ALA A 73 -10.08 -4.71 -11.56
C ALA A 73 -10.17 -4.88 -10.04
N GLY A 74 -9.24 -4.31 -9.28
CA GLY A 74 -9.19 -4.41 -7.83
C GLY A 74 -8.54 -5.71 -7.35
N VAL A 75 -9.02 -6.24 -6.23
CA VAL A 75 -8.51 -7.51 -5.67
C VAL A 75 -8.97 -8.67 -6.55
N THR A 76 -8.04 -9.36 -7.21
CA THR A 76 -8.35 -10.43 -8.17
C THR A 76 -8.13 -11.84 -7.60
N SER A 77 -7.37 -11.96 -6.51
CA SER A 77 -7.15 -13.23 -5.81
C SER A 77 -6.77 -13.00 -4.36
N VAL A 78 -7.28 -13.85 -3.47
CA VAL A 78 -6.97 -13.89 -2.03
C VAL A 78 -6.88 -15.34 -1.59
N GLU A 79 -5.78 -15.71 -0.94
CA GLU A 79 -5.55 -17.03 -0.37
C GLU A 79 -4.96 -16.89 1.06
N PRO A 80 -5.58 -17.48 2.09
CA PRO A 80 -6.91 -18.10 2.06
C PRO A 80 -8.01 -17.07 1.76
N ILE A 81 -9.13 -17.51 1.17
CA ILE A 81 -10.23 -16.62 0.78
C ILE A 81 -10.87 -15.89 1.97
N THR A 82 -10.68 -16.41 3.18
CA THR A 82 -11.13 -15.85 4.45
C THR A 82 -10.23 -14.74 4.98
N ALA A 83 -9.09 -14.46 4.35
CA ALA A 83 -8.13 -13.51 4.87
C ALA A 83 -8.75 -12.11 5.10
N VAL A 84 -8.32 -11.48 6.18
CA VAL A 84 -8.81 -10.17 6.63
C VAL A 84 -7.65 -9.22 6.92
N VAL A 85 -7.97 -7.93 6.95
CA VAL A 85 -7.04 -6.84 7.29
C VAL A 85 -7.54 -6.15 8.56
N SER A 86 -6.67 -6.00 9.56
CA SER A 86 -6.96 -5.19 10.75
C SER A 86 -6.83 -3.70 10.45
N LEU A 87 -7.70 -2.90 11.06
CA LEU A 87 -7.66 -1.45 11.01
C LEU A 87 -8.00 -0.90 12.39
N VAL A 88 -7.30 0.17 12.76
CA VAL A 88 -7.61 1.04 13.90
C VAL A 88 -8.14 2.37 13.38
N ASP A 89 -9.06 3.00 14.10
CA ASP A 89 -9.57 4.33 13.72
C ASP A 89 -8.42 5.36 13.76
N PRO A 90 -8.10 6.03 12.65
CA PRO A 90 -7.03 7.02 12.61
C PRO A 90 -7.32 8.27 13.45
N GLY A 91 -8.57 8.49 13.90
CA GLY A 91 -8.97 9.65 14.72
C GLY A 91 -8.23 9.78 16.05
N ASN A 92 -7.57 8.72 16.53
CA ASN A 92 -6.87 8.66 17.81
C ASN A 92 -5.34 8.53 17.70
N LEU A 93 -4.73 8.68 16.51
CA LEU A 93 -3.30 8.38 16.33
C LEU A 93 -2.41 9.63 16.09
N PRO A 94 -1.31 9.81 16.85
CA PRO A 94 -0.41 10.96 16.73
C PRO A 94 0.54 10.91 15.52
N SER A 95 0.66 9.78 14.79
CA SER A 95 1.52 9.60 13.61
C SER A 95 1.04 8.46 12.68
N ILE A 96 1.13 8.67 11.36
CA ILE A 96 0.67 7.71 10.32
C ILE A 96 1.58 6.46 10.22
N ARG A 97 2.90 6.55 10.38
CA ARG A 97 3.75 5.35 10.30
C ARG A 97 3.82 4.61 11.65
N SER A 98 4.22 5.30 12.71
CA SER A 98 4.55 4.65 13.98
C SER A 98 3.32 4.11 14.73
N SER A 99 2.14 4.68 14.51
CA SER A 99 0.92 4.28 15.21
C SER A 99 -0.05 3.49 14.34
N PHE A 100 -0.18 3.79 13.05
CA PHE A 100 -1.14 3.10 12.17
C PHE A 100 -0.55 1.87 11.48
N CYS A 101 0.60 1.99 10.80
CA CYS A 101 1.17 0.85 10.07
C CYS A 101 1.52 -0.34 10.98
N ASN A 102 1.91 -0.07 12.23
CA ASN A 102 2.18 -1.10 13.24
C ASN A 102 0.94 -1.88 13.69
N GLN A 103 -0.27 -1.41 13.37
CA GLN A 103 -1.55 -2.02 13.79
C GLN A 103 -2.36 -2.60 12.63
N VAL A 104 -1.83 -2.50 11.40
CA VAL A 104 -2.51 -2.89 10.17
C VAL A 104 -1.86 -4.14 9.60
N HIS A 105 -2.51 -5.27 9.84
CA HIS A 105 -1.98 -6.60 9.57
C HIS A 105 -2.94 -7.43 8.72
N TYR A 106 -2.39 -8.41 8.01
CA TYR A 106 -3.17 -9.52 7.47
C TYR A 106 -3.34 -10.61 8.54
N PHE A 107 -4.52 -11.23 8.55
CA PHE A 107 -4.84 -12.47 9.26
C PHE A 107 -5.47 -13.46 8.29
N THR A 108 -5.35 -14.76 8.55
CA THR A 108 -5.90 -15.80 7.66
C THR A 108 -7.43 -15.88 7.73
N SER A 109 -8.03 -15.42 8.83
CA SER A 109 -9.47 -15.34 9.02
C SER A 109 -9.84 -14.34 10.14
N PRO A 110 -11.13 -13.97 10.29
CA PRO A 110 -11.60 -13.20 11.45
C PRO A 110 -11.27 -13.87 12.79
N GLU A 111 -11.33 -15.20 12.85
CA GLU A 111 -11.01 -15.99 14.04
C GLU A 111 -9.52 -15.91 14.37
N ASP A 112 -8.64 -15.98 13.36
CA ASP A 112 -7.19 -15.78 13.51
C ASP A 112 -6.86 -14.39 14.04
N ALA A 113 -7.67 -13.38 13.70
CA ALA A 113 -7.57 -12.02 14.25
C ALA A 113 -8.15 -11.84 15.66
N GLY A 114 -8.76 -12.87 16.24
CA GLY A 114 -9.52 -12.76 17.50
C GLY A 114 -8.68 -12.26 18.67
N GLY A 115 -7.42 -12.72 18.79
CA GLY A 115 -6.50 -12.23 19.83
C GLY A 115 -6.18 -10.74 19.67
N TRP A 116 -5.94 -10.30 18.44
CA TRP A 116 -5.68 -8.89 18.14
C TRP A 116 -6.91 -8.01 18.45
N LEU A 117 -8.11 -8.46 18.12
CA LEU A 117 -9.35 -7.73 18.42
C LEU A 117 -9.62 -7.60 19.93
N ALA A 118 -9.26 -8.62 20.72
CA ALA A 118 -9.39 -8.55 22.18
C ALA A 118 -8.47 -7.48 22.80
N GLU A 119 -7.29 -7.28 22.21
CA GLU A 119 -6.32 -6.25 22.63
C GLU A 119 -6.65 -4.86 22.07
N HIS A 120 -7.49 -4.78 21.03
CA HIS A 120 -7.86 -3.54 20.34
C HIS A 120 -9.39 -3.39 20.27
N PRO A 121 -10.06 -2.97 21.37
CA PRO A 121 -11.53 -2.89 21.43
C PRO A 121 -12.18 -1.93 20.43
N GLU A 122 -11.45 -0.91 19.98
CA GLU A 122 -11.88 0.02 18.90
C GLU A 122 -11.40 -0.42 17.51
N GLY A 123 -10.60 -1.49 17.44
CA GLY A 123 -10.13 -2.08 16.20
C GLY A 123 -11.23 -2.84 15.48
N ARG A 124 -11.09 -2.97 14.17
CA ARG A 124 -11.96 -3.81 13.35
C ARG A 124 -11.13 -4.60 12.34
N VAL A 125 -11.71 -5.69 11.86
CA VAL A 125 -11.21 -6.43 10.71
C VAL A 125 -12.15 -6.26 9.53
N LEU A 126 -11.57 -6.09 8.35
CA LEU A 126 -12.29 -6.03 7.07
C LEU A 126 -11.82 -7.15 6.16
N SER A 127 -12.66 -7.61 5.25
CA SER A 127 -12.17 -8.43 4.13
C SER A 127 -11.11 -7.65 3.33
N VAL A 128 -10.22 -8.38 2.64
CA VAL A 128 -9.19 -7.75 1.78
C VAL A 128 -9.82 -6.82 0.73
N ALA A 129 -10.99 -7.18 0.18
CA ALA A 129 -11.70 -6.37 -0.80
C ALA A 129 -12.26 -5.06 -0.20
N GLU A 130 -12.82 -5.11 1.00
CA GLU A 130 -13.30 -3.91 1.71
C GLU A 130 -12.15 -2.99 2.10
N ALA A 131 -11.04 -3.55 2.59
CA ALA A 131 -9.82 -2.79 2.91
C ALA A 131 -9.25 -2.09 1.67
N PHE A 132 -9.24 -2.77 0.51
CA PHE A 132 -8.86 -2.16 -0.77
C PHE A 132 -9.78 -1.00 -1.16
N GLY A 133 -11.10 -1.17 -1.02
CA GLY A 133 -12.08 -0.12 -1.28
C GLY A 133 -11.87 1.11 -0.38
N LEU A 134 -11.59 0.88 0.90
CA LEU A 134 -11.23 1.95 1.85
C LEU A 134 -9.95 2.68 1.43
N GLY A 135 -8.90 1.94 1.10
CA GLY A 135 -7.61 2.51 0.67
C GLY A 135 -7.73 3.37 -0.59
N ARG A 136 -8.54 2.96 -1.56
CA ARG A 136 -8.79 3.77 -2.77
C ARG A 136 -9.46 5.10 -2.48
N ASN A 137 -10.38 5.15 -1.52
CA ASN A 137 -11.08 6.37 -1.15
C ASN A 137 -10.19 7.33 -0.33
N LEU A 138 -9.11 6.84 0.26
CA LEU A 138 -8.12 7.65 0.97
C LEU A 138 -7.09 8.30 0.02
N LEU A 139 -7.02 7.87 -1.24
CA LEU A 139 -6.13 8.50 -2.21
C LEU A 139 -6.64 9.91 -2.54
N PRO A 140 -5.83 10.96 -2.33
CA PRO A 140 -6.24 12.32 -2.67
C PRO A 140 -6.51 12.44 -4.18
N GLU A 141 -7.60 13.11 -4.56
CA GLU A 141 -7.97 13.35 -5.97
C GLU A 141 -6.85 14.01 -6.80
N THR A 142 -5.92 14.70 -6.13
CA THR A 142 -4.73 15.31 -6.73
C THR A 142 -3.76 14.31 -7.36
N LEU A 143 -3.85 13.01 -7.07
CA LEU A 143 -3.05 11.94 -7.71
C LEU A 143 -3.71 11.37 -8.98
N ALA A 144 -4.98 11.71 -9.25
CA ALA A 144 -5.73 11.20 -10.40
C ALA A 144 -5.59 12.06 -11.67
N ARG A 145 -4.95 13.23 -11.59
CA ARG A 145 -4.63 14.04 -12.78
C ARG A 145 -3.18 13.77 -13.21
N PRO A 146 -2.94 13.26 -14.43
CA PRO A 146 -1.65 13.48 -15.06
C PRO A 146 -1.41 14.99 -15.03
N VAL A 147 -0.23 15.43 -14.62
CA VAL A 147 0.22 16.78 -14.95
C VAL A 147 0.26 16.83 -16.46
N SER A 148 -0.80 17.36 -17.07
CA SER A 148 -0.74 17.83 -18.45
C SER A 148 0.29 18.94 -18.43
N GLY A 149 1.53 18.60 -18.72
CA GLY A 149 2.56 19.56 -19.04
C GLY A 149 2.07 20.32 -20.27
N THR A 150 1.47 21.47 -20.06
CA THR A 150 1.40 22.52 -21.08
C THR A 150 2.81 23.04 -21.24
N GLY A 151 3.64 22.28 -21.95
CA GLY A 151 4.80 22.81 -22.64
C GLY A 151 4.29 23.59 -23.82
N ASP A 152 3.90 24.85 -23.61
CA ASP A 152 3.82 25.83 -24.68
C ASP A 152 5.25 26.13 -25.13
N GLY A 153 5.80 25.20 -25.90
CA GLY A 153 7.09 25.31 -26.56
C GLY A 153 6.88 25.85 -27.96
N SER A 154 6.55 27.13 -28.08
CA SER A 154 6.63 27.85 -29.35
C SER A 154 8.11 27.97 -29.76
N TYR A 155 8.67 26.92 -30.34
CA TYR A 155 9.92 27.00 -31.09
C TYR A 155 9.61 27.70 -32.43
N ARG A 156 9.78 29.03 -32.48
CA ARG A 156 9.98 29.73 -33.76
C ARG A 156 11.38 29.41 -34.24
N GLY A 157 11.48 28.53 -35.23
CA GLY A 157 12.72 28.37 -35.99
C GLY A 157 13.10 29.68 -36.67
N PRO A 158 14.39 29.96 -36.88
CA PRO A 158 14.80 31.16 -37.61
C PRO A 158 14.31 31.06 -39.05
N ASP A 159 13.59 32.10 -39.46
CA ASP A 159 13.22 32.39 -40.84
C ASP A 159 14.47 32.30 -41.74
N ALA A 160 14.44 31.40 -42.70
CA ALA A 160 15.30 31.49 -43.87
C ALA A 160 14.75 32.62 -44.75
N CYS A 161 15.40 33.79 -44.71
CA CYS A 161 15.21 34.86 -45.68
C CYS A 161 16.50 35.06 -46.48
N CYS A 162 16.31 34.98 -47.81
CA CYS A 162 17.09 35.56 -48.93
C CYS A 162 18.55 35.13 -49.12
#